data_AF-A0A9E2F2Q3-F1
#
_entry.id   AF-A0A9E2F2Q3-F1
#
_cell.length_a   1.000
_cell.length_b   1.000
_cell.length_c   1.000
_cell.angle_alpha   90.00
_cell.angle_beta   90.00
_cell.angle_gamma   90.00
#
_symmetry.space_group_name_H-M   'P 1'
#
loop_
_entity.id
_entity.type
_entity.pdbx_description
1 polymer ?
#
loop_
_entity_poly.entity_id
_entity_poly.type
_entity_poly.pdbx_seq_one_letter_code
_entity_poly.pdbx_strand_id
1 'polypeptide(L)' 'MIRDGWNGFLVEPANEKQLAQKIKYLLDHPERWEEMGKNSRRLAEEEFEWSKIAEKYLKVYEEVKG' A
#
# COMPACT_ATOMS: atom_id res chain seq x y z
N MET A 1 1.88 2.04 3.05
CA MET A 1 3.04 1.35 2.45
C MET A 1 2.67 0.85 1.06
N ILE A 2 3.57 0.96 0.08
CA ILE A 2 3.38 0.45 -1.29
C ILE A 2 4.13 -0.88 -1.43
N ARG A 3 3.53 -1.85 -2.12
CA ARG A 3 4.13 -3.11 -2.57
C ARG A 3 4.17 -3.07 -4.10
N ASP A 4 5.38 -3.06 -4.65
CA ASP A 4 5.61 -2.89 -6.08
C ASP A 4 4.86 -3.94 -6.91
N GLY A 5 4.22 -3.49 -7.99
CA GLY A 5 3.42 -4.29 -8.90
C GLY A 5 2.08 -4.80 -8.35
N TRP A 6 1.79 -4.64 -7.06
CA TRP A 6 0.57 -5.18 -6.45
C TRP A 6 -0.46 -4.10 -6.11
N ASN A 7 -0.06 -3.04 -5.43
CA ASN A 7 -0.93 -1.91 -5.07
C ASN A 7 -0.39 -0.56 -5.56
N GLY A 8 0.64 -0.59 -6.41
CA GLY A 8 1.28 0.56 -7.03
C GLY A 8 2.60 0.14 -7.66
N PHE A 9 3.30 1.10 -8.26
CA PHE A 9 4.67 0.89 -8.76
C PHE A 9 5.67 1.71 -7.96
N LEU A 10 6.81 1.11 -7.66
CA LEU A 10 7.98 1.83 -7.20
C LEU A 10 8.80 2.29 -8.40
N VAL A 11 9.33 3.50 -8.32
CA VAL A 11 10.20 4.10 -9.33
C VAL A 11 11.41 4.70 -8.63
N GLU A 12 12.54 4.72 -9.32
CA GLU A 12 13.75 5.33 -8.78
C GLU A 12 13.55 6.83 -8.54
N PRO A 13 14.06 7.39 -7.41
CA PRO A 13 14.00 8.82 -7.15
C PRO A 13 14.59 9.63 -8.30
N ALA A 14 13.89 10.71 -8.67
CA ALA A 14 14.27 11.60 -9.78
C ALA A 14 14.41 10.92 -11.16
N ASN A 15 13.84 9.73 -11.37
CA ASN A 15 13.81 9.08 -12.68
C ASN A 15 12.50 9.35 -13.42
N GLU A 16 12.47 10.46 -14.18
CA GLU A 16 11.30 10.90 -14.93
C GLU A 16 10.87 9.90 -16.01
N LYS A 17 11.82 9.16 -16.59
CA LYS A 17 11.54 8.17 -17.63
C LYS A 17 10.80 6.96 -17.08
N GLN A 18 11.23 6.44 -15.93
CA GLN A 18 10.52 5.33 -15.27
C GLN A 18 9.11 5.76 -14.84
N LEU A 19 8.98 6.95 -14.25
CA LEU A 19 7.68 7.48 -13.86
C LEU A 19 6.72 7.57 -15.06
N ALA A 20 7.16 8.18 -16.16
CA ALA A 20 6.36 8.29 -17.38
C ALA A 20 5.96 6.91 -17.94
N GLN A 21 6.87 5.94 -17.93
CA GLN A 21 6.59 4.58 -18.39
C GLN A 21 5.52 3.89 -17.54
N LYS A 22 5.59 4.01 -16.20
CA LYS A 22 4.59 3.38 -15.31
C LYS A 22 3.22 4.05 -15.40
N ILE A 23 3.18 5.38 -15.56
CA ILE A 23 1.92 6.11 -15.82
C ILE A 23 1.31 5.62 -17.13
N LYS A 24 2.10 5.59 -18.22
CA LYS A 24 1.63 5.11 -19.53
C LYS A 24 1.11 3.68 -19.44
N TYR A 25 1.85 2.78 -18.79
CA TYR A 25 1.43 1.40 -18.60
C TYR A 25 0.03 1.30 -17.97
N LEU A 26 -0.24 2.10 -16.93
CA LEU A 26 -1.55 2.09 -16.27
C LEU A 26 -2.67 2.68 -17.13
N LEU A 27 -2.37 3.67 -17.97
CA LEU A 27 -3.32 4.19 -18.95
C LEU A 27 -3.67 3.14 -20.01
N ASP A 28 -2.68 2.35 -20.44
CA ASP A 28 -2.85 1.29 -21.42
C ASP A 28 -3.55 0.04 -20.83
N HIS A 29 -3.60 -0.11 -19.48
CA HIS A 29 -4.14 -1.27 -18.75
C HIS A 29 -5.07 -0.83 -17.60
N PRO A 30 -6.26 -0.27 -17.88
CA PRO A 30 -7.18 0.25 -16.86
C PRO A 30 -7.64 -0.80 -15.84
N GLU A 31 -7.68 -2.07 -16.22
CA GLU A 31 -7.98 -3.19 -15.31
C GLU A 31 -6.93 -3.34 -14.22
N ARG A 32 -5.64 -3.09 -14.55
CA ARG A 32 -4.56 -3.09 -13.56
C ARG A 32 -4.68 -1.93 -12.60
N TRP A 33 -5.08 -0.75 -13.08
CA TRP A 33 -5.34 0.40 -12.23
C TRP A 33 -6.41 0.09 -11.17
N GLU A 34 -7.53 -0.51 -11.60
CA GLU A 34 -8.61 -0.87 -10.68
C GLU A 34 -8.19 -1.95 -9.67
N GLU A 35 -7.47 -2.98 -10.13
CA GLU A 35 -6.92 -4.04 -9.28
C GLU A 35 -6.01 -3.46 -8.19
N MET A 36 -5.06 -2.60 -8.56
CA MET A 36 -4.13 -1.96 -7.62
C MET A 36 -4.86 -1.08 -6.60
N GLY A 37 -5.92 -0.38 -7.02
CA GLY A 37 -6.78 0.40 -6.12
C GLY A 37 -7.48 -0.47 -5.08
N LYS A 38 -8.06 -1.61 -5.49
CA LYS A 38 -8.69 -2.59 -4.58
C LYS A 38 -7.67 -3.17 -3.59
N ASN A 39 -6.47 -3.51 -4.07
CA ASN A 39 -5.38 -4.00 -3.23
C ASN A 39 -4.92 -2.95 -2.21
N SER A 40 -4.83 -1.68 -2.62
CA SER A 40 -4.53 -0.56 -1.71
C SER A 40 -5.58 -0.41 -0.61
N ARG A 41 -6.87 -0.48 -0.99
CA ARG A 41 -7.99 -0.40 -0.02
C ARG A 41 -7.95 -1.55 0.97
N ARG A 42 -7.77 -2.78 0.48
CA ARG A 42 -7.64 -3.98 1.30
C ARG A 42 -6.49 -3.84 2.30
N LEU A 43 -5.32 -3.37 1.86
CA LEU A 43 -4.18 -3.17 2.75
C LEU A 43 -4.49 -2.13 3.85
N ALA A 44 -5.20 -1.05 3.53
CA ALA A 44 -5.60 -0.05 4.50
C ALA A 44 -6.51 -0.64 5.60
N GLU A 45 -7.50 -1.45 5.20
CA GLU A 45 -8.44 -2.11 6.13
C GLU A 45 -7.79 -3.26 6.92
N GLU A 46 -6.83 -3.96 6.31
CA GLU A 46 -6.19 -5.12 6.93
C GLU A 46 -5.11 -4.73 7.93
N GLU A 47 -4.27 -3.74 7.61
CA GLU A 47 -3.06 -3.43 8.39
C GLU A 47 -3.08 -2.07 9.08
N PHE A 48 -3.81 -1.09 8.51
CA PHE A 48 -3.77 0.31 8.94
C PHE A 48 -5.09 0.78 9.54
N GLU A 49 -6.02 -0.14 9.79
CA GLU A 49 -7.29 0.16 10.43
C GLU A 49 -7.03 0.48 11.92
N TRP A 50 -7.58 1.61 12.39
CA TRP A 50 -7.25 2.18 13.69
C TRP A 50 -7.52 1.22 14.85
N SER A 51 -8.57 0.40 14.77
CA SER A 51 -8.89 -0.56 15.83
C SER A 51 -7.78 -1.61 15.96
N LYS A 52 -7.29 -2.16 14.84
CA LYS A 52 -6.14 -3.10 14.84
C LYS A 52 -4.85 -2.47 15.34
N ILE A 53 -4.60 -1.21 15.00
CA ILE A 53 -3.43 -0.50 15.52
C ILE A 53 -3.56 -0.38 17.04
N ALA A 54 -4.70 0.08 17.55
CA ALA A 54 -4.95 0.20 18.98
C ALA A 54 -4.81 -1.14 19.72
N GLU A 55 -5.33 -2.24 19.16
CA GLU A 55 -5.15 -3.60 19.70
C GLU A 55 -3.67 -4.00 19.79
N LYS A 56 -2.86 -3.72 18.75
CA LYS A 56 -1.42 -3.99 18.77
C LYS A 56 -0.73 -3.22 19.91
N TYR A 57 -1.09 -1.95 20.11
CA TYR A 57 -0.55 -1.15 21.23
C TYR A 57 -1.01 -1.66 22.60
N LEU A 58 -2.29 -2.02 22.75
CA LEU A 58 -2.83 -2.56 24.00
C LEU A 58 -2.11 -3.83 24.43
N LYS A 59 -1.85 -4.76 23.50
CA LYS A 59 -1.09 -5.98 23.77
C LYS A 59 0.29 -5.69 24.36
N VAL A 60 1.01 -4.72 23.78
CA VAL A 60 2.33 -4.30 24.29
C VAL A 60 2.20 -3.73 25.71
N TYR A 61 1.18 -2.92 25.99
CA TYR A 61 0.96 -2.39 27.34
C TYR A 61 0.59 -3.48 28.37
N GLU A 62 -0.15 -4.51 27.96
CA GLU A 62 -0.51 -5.65 28.81
C GLU A 62 0.71 -6.51 29.13
N GLU A 63 1.60 -6.76 28.15
CA GLU A 63 2.84 -7.52 28.34
C GLU A 63 3.80 -6.86 29.34
N VAL A 64 3.85 -5.53 29.39
CA VAL A 64 4.74 -4.79 30.30
C VAL A 64 4.12 -4.59 31.70
N LYS A 65 2.79 -4.72 31.83
CA LYS A 65 2.09 -4.61 33.11
C LYS A 65 2.12 -5.90 33.94
N GLY A 66 2.41 -7.05 33.34
CA GLY A 66 2.63 -8.33 34.02
C GLY A 66 4.08 -8.51 34.46
#